data_AF-A0A1H6ZET1-F1
#
_entry.id   AF-A0A1H6ZET1-F1
#
_cell.length_a   1.000
_cell.length_b   1.000
_cell.length_c   1.000
_cell.angle_alpha   90.00
_cell.angle_beta   90.00
_cell.angle_gamma   90.00
#
_symmetry.space_group_name_H-M   'P 1'
#
loop_
_entity.id
_entity.type
_entity.pdbx_description
1 polymer ?
#
loop_
_entity_poly.entity_id
_entity_poly.type
_entity_poly.pdbx_seq_one_letter_code
_entity_poly.pdbx_strand_id
1 'polypeptide(L)'
;MNAHKNVHMRYPLSEGSPHYGARHSTRLSDRLALVQLLQDHLSTAQELHRHILSLEVRARHVTFVEVRRMFHRLGEATEQCVAFLADRIHDLGAAAASRPVHMEVQAVPGWNEQSFAASLQHVANRTHVLAQFAAQIRSLMDKAVIEGDYNSLHVMTDCTYQISQLVALIQIHLPGEPASVSTCAPSSEYASQK
;
A
#
# COMPACT_ATOMS: atom_id res chain seq x y z
N MET A 1 -59.27 1.93 -1.77
CA MET A 1 -58.48 0.94 -1.00
C MET A 1 -57.25 0.62 -1.84
N ASN A 2 -56.11 1.24 -1.52
CA ASN A 2 -54.87 1.14 -2.29
C ASN A 2 -53.98 0.07 -1.64
N ALA A 3 -53.79 -1.06 -2.32
CA ALA A 3 -52.91 -2.13 -1.87
C ALA A 3 -51.54 -2.02 -2.55
N HIS A 4 -50.52 -2.04 -1.70
CA HIS A 4 -49.10 -1.83 -1.91
C HIS A 4 -48.49 -2.62 -3.09
N LYS A 5 -47.92 -1.88 -4.04
CA LYS A 5 -47.01 -2.41 -5.06
C LYS A 5 -45.61 -2.45 -4.44
N ASN A 6 -45.18 -3.62 -3.97
CA ASN A 6 -43.81 -3.82 -3.50
C ASN A 6 -42.83 -3.62 -4.66
N VAL A 7 -42.11 -2.49 -4.63
CA VAL A 7 -41.00 -2.20 -5.54
C VAL A 7 -39.81 -3.02 -5.06
N HIS A 8 -39.57 -4.16 -5.71
CA HIS A 8 -38.25 -4.78 -5.68
C HIS A 8 -37.26 -3.81 -6.35
N MET A 9 -36.49 -3.10 -5.54
CA MET A 9 -35.29 -2.41 -6.01
C MET A 9 -34.30 -3.49 -6.49
N ARG A 10 -34.25 -3.70 -7.80
CA ARG A 10 -33.14 -4.38 -8.45
C ARG A 10 -32.01 -3.36 -8.57
N TYR A 11 -30.97 -3.52 -7.78
CA TYR A 11 -29.69 -2.90 -8.07
C TYR A 11 -29.16 -3.48 -9.39
N PRO A 12 -28.74 -2.67 -10.37
CA PRO A 12 -28.09 -3.18 -11.55
C PRO A 12 -26.69 -3.68 -11.14
N LEU A 13 -26.58 -4.99 -10.90
CA LEU A 13 -25.30 -5.68 -10.89
C LEU A 13 -24.79 -5.64 -12.33
N SER A 14 -23.73 -4.86 -12.55
CA SER A 14 -22.95 -4.85 -13.78
C SER A 14 -22.53 -6.28 -14.13
N GLU A 15 -22.73 -6.68 -15.39
CA GLU A 15 -22.46 -7.99 -15.98
C GLU A 15 -20.95 -8.28 -16.08
N GLY A 16 -20.25 -8.30 -14.94
CA GLY A 16 -18.93 -8.90 -14.80
C GLY A 16 -19.08 -10.30 -14.22
N SER A 17 -18.71 -11.32 -14.98
CA SER A 17 -18.70 -12.73 -14.55
C SER A 17 -18.16 -12.88 -13.12
N PRO A 18 -18.93 -13.42 -12.14
CA PRO A 18 -18.47 -13.52 -10.76
C PRO A 18 -17.53 -14.72 -10.65
N HIS A 19 -16.26 -14.55 -11.02
CA HIS A 19 -15.26 -15.61 -10.90
C HIS A 19 -14.85 -15.92 -9.46
N TYR A 20 -15.33 -15.15 -8.49
CA TYR A 20 -15.07 -15.37 -7.07
C TYR A 20 -16.38 -15.45 -6.27
N GLY A 21 -16.89 -16.67 -6.13
CA GLY A 21 -17.58 -17.14 -4.91
C GLY A 21 -18.84 -16.40 -4.43
N ALA A 22 -19.63 -15.79 -5.32
CA ALA A 22 -20.81 -14.97 -5.00
C ALA A 22 -22.04 -15.71 -4.40
N ARG A 23 -21.84 -16.77 -3.59
CA ARG A 23 -22.95 -17.60 -3.07
C ARG A 23 -23.23 -17.48 -1.57
N HIS A 24 -22.42 -16.77 -0.78
CA HIS A 24 -22.63 -16.63 0.68
C HIS A 24 -22.37 -15.19 1.16
N SER A 25 -23.22 -14.65 2.04
CA SER A 25 -23.15 -13.25 2.50
C SER A 25 -21.89 -12.95 3.32
N THR A 26 -21.32 -13.94 4.01
CA THR A 26 -20.03 -13.84 4.71
C THR A 26 -18.88 -13.55 3.74
N ARG A 27 -18.87 -14.24 2.59
CA ARG A 27 -17.88 -14.02 1.52
C ARG A 27 -17.94 -12.62 0.93
N LEU A 28 -19.11 -12.00 0.91
CA LEU A 28 -19.26 -10.63 0.44
C LEU A 28 -18.65 -9.63 1.45
N SER A 29 -18.85 -9.84 2.75
CA SER A 29 -18.21 -9.02 3.79
C SER A 29 -16.69 -9.12 3.77
N ASP A 30 -16.12 -10.33 3.68
CA ASP A 30 -14.67 -10.51 3.67
C ASP A 30 -14.03 -10.00 2.37
N ARG A 31 -14.72 -10.14 1.22
CA ARG A 31 -14.29 -9.52 -0.04
C ARG A 31 -14.30 -8.00 0.03
N LEU A 32 -15.31 -7.38 0.64
CA LEU A 32 -15.33 -5.93 0.85
C LEU A 32 -14.20 -5.48 1.79
N ALA A 33 -13.93 -6.23 2.86
CA ALA A 33 -12.82 -5.96 3.76
C ALA A 33 -11.46 -6.05 3.05
N LEU A 34 -11.29 -7.07 2.19
CA LEU A 34 -10.09 -7.20 1.35
C LEU A 34 -9.94 -6.03 0.38
N VAL A 35 -11.01 -5.67 -0.33
CA VAL A 35 -11.00 -4.54 -1.26
C VAL A 35 -10.65 -3.24 -0.55
N GLN A 36 -11.23 -2.99 0.63
CA GLN A 36 -10.91 -1.78 1.41
C GLN A 36 -9.43 -1.76 1.81
N LEU A 37 -8.92 -2.88 2.33
CA LEU A 37 -7.51 -2.99 2.70
C LEU A 37 -6.59 -2.73 1.51
N LEU A 38 -6.92 -3.28 0.34
CA LEU A 38 -6.16 -3.05 -0.90
C LEU A 38 -6.24 -1.60 -1.38
N GLN A 39 -7.39 -0.94 -1.25
CA GLN A 39 -7.52 0.49 -1.59
C GLN A 39 -6.64 1.38 -0.70
N ASP A 40 -6.62 1.12 0.61
CA ASP A 40 -5.78 1.88 1.55
C ASP A 40 -4.29 1.73 1.21
N HIS A 41 -3.87 0.52 0.81
CA HIS A 41 -2.48 0.24 0.41
C HIS A 41 -2.15 0.73 -0.99
N LEU A 42 -3.11 0.72 -1.92
CA LEU A 42 -2.97 1.33 -3.24
C LEU A 42 -2.72 2.84 -3.10
N SER A 43 -3.50 3.53 -2.27
CA SER A 43 -3.31 4.95 -1.97
C SER A 43 -1.92 5.22 -1.37
N THR A 44 -1.51 4.38 -0.42
CA THR A 44 -0.17 4.44 0.20
C THR A 44 0.94 4.25 -0.85
N ALA A 45 0.79 3.29 -1.76
CA ALA A 45 1.75 3.02 -2.82
C ALA A 45 1.81 4.15 -3.87
N GLN A 46 0.68 4.77 -4.21
CA GLN A 46 0.63 5.95 -5.08
C GLN A 46 1.36 7.15 -4.44
N GLU A 47 1.12 7.41 -3.15
CA GLU A 47 1.85 8.45 -2.40
C GLU A 47 3.36 8.20 -2.40
N LEU A 48 3.75 6.96 -2.10
CA LEU A 48 5.13 6.52 -2.13
C LEU A 48 5.78 6.75 -3.51
N HIS A 49 5.08 6.37 -4.59
CA HIS A 49 5.56 6.54 -5.95
C HIS A 49 5.82 8.02 -6.26
N ARG A 50 4.88 8.91 -5.88
CA ARG A 50 5.06 10.37 -6.05
C ARG A 50 6.30 10.89 -5.33
N HIS A 51 6.54 10.47 -4.08
CA HIS A 51 7.74 10.87 -3.33
C HIS A 51 9.03 10.35 -3.94
N ILE A 52 9.04 9.12 -4.46
CA ILE A 52 10.20 8.55 -5.15
C ILE A 52 10.51 9.31 -6.44
N LEU A 53 9.50 9.61 -7.28
CA LEU A 53 9.71 10.39 -8.50
C LEU A 53 10.23 11.80 -8.20
N SER A 54 9.78 12.42 -7.12
CA SER A 54 10.31 13.69 -6.65
C SER A 54 11.79 13.64 -6.28
N LEU A 55 12.19 12.56 -5.60
CA LEU A 55 13.59 12.32 -5.26
C LEU A 55 14.40 12.03 -6.54
N GLU A 56 13.86 11.27 -7.49
CA GLU A 56 14.50 11.01 -8.79
C GLU A 56 14.76 12.31 -9.56
N VAL A 57 13.76 13.19 -9.69
CA VAL A 57 13.88 14.47 -10.39
C VAL A 57 14.95 15.33 -9.74
N ARG A 58 14.97 15.44 -8.39
CA ARG A 58 16.00 16.22 -7.68
C ARG A 58 17.38 15.58 -7.78
N ALA A 59 17.47 14.25 -7.81
CA ALA A 59 18.72 13.52 -7.98
C ALA A 59 19.35 13.71 -9.38
N ARG A 60 18.62 14.19 -10.39
CA ARG A 60 19.17 14.50 -11.72
C ARG A 60 20.29 15.54 -11.68
N HIS A 61 20.30 16.41 -10.67
CA HIS A 61 21.34 17.42 -10.47
C HIS A 61 22.56 16.90 -9.70
N VAL A 62 22.51 15.66 -9.22
CA VAL A 62 23.63 15.00 -8.53
C VAL A 62 24.47 14.24 -9.55
N THR A 63 25.80 14.38 -9.46
CA THR A 63 26.77 13.72 -10.37
C THR A 63 26.86 12.21 -10.19
N PHE A 64 26.27 11.67 -9.12
CA PHE A 64 26.38 10.27 -8.74
C PHE A 64 25.30 9.42 -9.43
N VAL A 65 25.71 8.74 -10.51
CA VAL A 65 24.85 7.93 -11.38
C VAL A 65 24.10 6.84 -10.62
N GLU A 66 24.72 6.19 -9.65
CA GLU A 66 24.10 5.08 -8.91
C GLU A 66 22.89 5.55 -8.07
N VAL A 67 22.93 6.76 -7.49
CA VAL A 67 21.79 7.32 -6.75
C VAL A 67 20.62 7.61 -7.70
N ARG A 68 20.90 8.12 -8.91
CA ARG A 68 19.86 8.32 -9.92
C ARG A 68 19.23 7.01 -10.37
N ARG A 69 20.06 6.00 -10.66
CA ARG A 69 19.59 4.67 -11.06
C ARG A 69 18.77 4.00 -9.95
N MET A 70 19.19 4.18 -8.70
CA MET A 70 18.45 3.70 -7.53
C MET A 70 17.04 4.29 -7.49
N PHE A 71 16.89 5.62 -7.50
CA PHE A 71 15.54 6.23 -7.45
C PHE A 71 14.68 5.87 -8.66
N HIS A 72 15.28 5.77 -9.85
CA HIS A 72 14.57 5.31 -11.03
C HIS A 72 14.02 3.89 -10.87
N ARG A 73 14.85 2.94 -10.42
CA ARG A 73 14.46 1.55 -10.17
C ARG A 73 13.38 1.44 -9.09
N LEU A 74 13.48 2.26 -8.03
CA LEU A 74 12.46 2.34 -6.99
C LEU A 74 11.14 2.91 -7.56
N GLY A 75 11.22 3.88 -8.47
CA GLY A 75 10.08 4.45 -9.17
C GLY A 75 9.31 3.40 -9.97
N GLU A 76 10.02 2.66 -10.83
CA GLU A 76 9.47 1.57 -11.65
C GLU A 76 8.85 0.46 -10.78
N ALA A 77 9.55 0.01 -9.74
CA ALA A 77 9.03 -1.04 -8.86
C ALA A 77 7.76 -0.61 -8.12
N THR A 78 7.69 0.67 -7.70
CA THR A 78 6.50 1.20 -7.03
C THR A 78 5.34 1.33 -8.02
N GLU A 79 5.60 1.77 -9.25
CA GLU A 79 4.60 1.85 -10.32
C GLU A 79 4.00 0.48 -10.65
N GLN A 80 4.86 -0.55 -10.79
CA GLN A 80 4.42 -1.92 -11.02
C GLN A 80 3.56 -2.45 -9.87
N CYS A 81 3.91 -2.12 -8.62
CA CYS A 81 3.09 -2.48 -7.46
C CYS A 81 1.73 -1.76 -7.47
N VAL A 82 1.69 -0.47 -7.81
CA VAL A 82 0.45 0.30 -7.95
C VAL A 82 -0.46 -0.31 -9.02
N ALA A 83 0.09 -0.62 -10.20
CA ALA A 83 -0.66 -1.26 -11.27
C ALA A 83 -1.21 -2.64 -10.84
N PHE A 84 -0.35 -3.48 -10.25
CA PHE A 84 -0.75 -4.78 -9.73
C PHE A 84 -1.90 -4.69 -8.71
N LEU A 85 -1.82 -3.76 -7.75
CA LEU A 85 -2.88 -3.60 -6.75
C LEU A 85 -4.19 -3.10 -7.37
N ALA A 86 -4.11 -2.18 -8.35
CA ALA A 86 -5.28 -1.71 -9.07
C ALA A 86 -5.97 -2.84 -9.84
N ASP A 87 -5.19 -3.69 -10.52
CA ASP A 87 -5.71 -4.87 -11.23
C ASP A 87 -6.36 -5.86 -10.26
N ARG A 88 -5.75 -6.12 -9.10
CA ARG A 88 -6.36 -7.01 -8.09
C ARG A 88 -7.66 -6.47 -7.50
N ILE A 89 -7.77 -5.16 -7.30
CA ILE A 89 -9.03 -4.54 -6.88
C ILE A 89 -10.10 -4.71 -7.98
N HIS A 90 -9.71 -4.57 -9.25
CA HIS A 90 -10.58 -4.80 -10.39
C HIS A 90 -11.05 -6.26 -10.51
N ASP A 91 -10.15 -7.22 -10.36
CA ASP A 91 -10.45 -8.66 -10.35
C ASP A 91 -11.44 -9.03 -9.24
N LEU A 92 -11.34 -8.34 -8.10
CA LEU A 92 -12.29 -8.41 -6.99
C LEU A 92 -13.57 -7.60 -7.24
N GLY A 93 -13.84 -7.16 -8.48
CA GLY A 93 -15.07 -6.51 -8.93
C GLY A 93 -15.31 -5.11 -8.37
N ALA A 94 -14.28 -4.46 -7.84
CA ALA A 94 -14.34 -3.08 -7.39
C ALA A 94 -13.59 -2.16 -8.37
N ALA A 95 -14.05 -0.92 -8.50
CA ALA A 95 -13.27 0.08 -9.21
C ALA A 95 -12.10 0.51 -8.31
N ALA A 96 -10.87 0.32 -8.77
CA ALA A 96 -9.72 0.93 -8.11
C ALA A 96 -9.90 2.45 -8.15
N ALA A 97 -9.73 3.11 -6.99
CA ALA A 97 -9.58 4.56 -6.93
C ALA A 97 -8.21 4.94 -7.52
N SER A 98 -8.04 4.71 -8.82
CA SER A 98 -6.82 5.03 -9.54
C SER A 98 -7.00 6.36 -10.23
N ARG A 99 -6.15 7.32 -9.85
CA ARG A 99 -5.81 8.43 -10.73
C ARG A 99 -4.63 7.94 -11.59
N PRO A 100 -4.64 8.12 -12.92
CA PRO A 100 -3.57 7.59 -13.78
C PRO A 100 -2.20 8.12 -13.32
N VAL A 101 -1.32 7.19 -12.95
CA VAL A 101 0.00 7.45 -12.35
C VAL A 101 0.85 8.37 -13.24
N HIS A 102 0.73 8.23 -14.56
CA HIS A 102 1.43 9.06 -15.53
C HIS A 102 1.01 10.55 -15.55
N MET A 103 -0.10 10.94 -14.92
CA MET A 103 -0.60 12.33 -14.97
C MET A 103 -0.19 13.22 -13.79
N GLU A 104 0.48 12.71 -12.75
CA GLU A 104 0.63 13.46 -11.50
C GLU A 104 1.95 14.21 -11.27
N VAL A 105 3.06 13.84 -11.92
CA VAL A 105 4.34 14.50 -11.64
C VAL A 105 4.35 15.98 -12.05
N GLN A 106 3.54 16.35 -13.05
CA GLN A 106 3.49 17.73 -13.56
C GLN A 106 2.31 18.57 -13.05
N ALA A 107 1.31 17.98 -12.38
CA ALA A 107 0.02 18.62 -12.16
C ALA A 107 -0.33 18.94 -10.69
N VAL A 108 0.62 18.79 -9.75
CA VAL A 108 0.39 19.16 -8.34
C VAL A 108 1.18 20.43 -7.99
N PRO A 109 0.53 21.61 -7.93
CA PRO A 109 1.17 22.83 -7.47
C PRO A 109 1.68 22.66 -6.02
N GLY A 110 2.92 23.08 -5.75
CA GLY A 110 3.54 23.00 -4.42
C GLY A 110 4.38 21.74 -4.15
N TRP A 111 4.40 20.74 -5.03
CA TRP A 111 5.17 19.51 -4.80
C TRP A 111 6.68 19.75 -4.69
N ASN A 112 7.20 20.77 -5.38
CA ASN A 112 8.62 21.16 -5.32
C ASN A 112 9.01 21.92 -4.04
N GLU A 113 8.06 22.23 -3.14
CA GLU A 113 8.34 22.98 -1.91
C GLU A 113 8.87 22.10 -0.78
N GLN A 114 8.68 20.77 -0.87
CA GLN A 114 9.23 19.85 0.14
C GLN A 114 10.74 19.67 -0.02
N SER A 115 11.46 19.67 1.10
CA SER A 115 12.89 19.37 1.13
C SER A 115 13.18 17.92 0.76
N PHE A 116 14.41 17.62 0.32
CA PHE A 116 14.86 16.26 0.01
C PHE A 116 14.72 15.32 1.22
N ALA A 117 15.14 15.80 2.41
CA ALA A 117 15.02 15.07 3.66
C ALA A 117 13.56 14.77 4.05
N ALA A 118 12.66 15.75 3.88
CA ALA A 118 11.23 15.54 4.15
C ALA A 118 10.65 14.44 3.24
N SER A 119 11.01 14.43 1.96
CA SER A 119 10.56 13.38 1.04
C SER A 119 11.13 11.99 1.37
N LEU A 120 12.39 11.90 1.83
CA LEU A 120 12.93 10.64 2.34
C LEU A 120 12.17 10.15 3.58
N GLN A 121 11.82 11.05 4.51
CA GLN A 121 11.01 10.69 5.67
C GLN A 121 9.62 10.19 5.25
N HIS A 122 8.99 10.82 4.26
CA HIS A 122 7.73 10.33 3.71
C HIS A 122 7.87 8.94 3.09
N VAL A 123 8.93 8.67 2.33
CA VAL A 123 9.22 7.33 1.80
C VAL A 123 9.35 6.31 2.92
N ALA A 124 10.11 6.61 3.98
CA ALA A 124 10.27 5.72 5.12
C ALA A 124 8.93 5.43 5.82
N ASN A 125 8.14 6.48 6.11
CA ASN A 125 6.84 6.36 6.77
C ASN A 125 5.86 5.52 5.92
N ARG A 126 5.79 5.75 4.60
CA ARG A 126 4.90 5.01 3.70
C ARG A 126 5.34 3.57 3.50
N THR A 127 6.64 3.33 3.44
CA THR A 127 7.19 1.97 3.42
C THR A 127 6.83 1.21 4.69
N HIS A 128 6.87 1.86 5.85
CA HIS A 128 6.44 1.25 7.11
C HIS A 128 4.95 0.89 7.10
N VAL A 129 4.08 1.75 6.56
CA VAL A 129 2.64 1.43 6.40
C VAL A 129 2.47 0.21 5.49
N LEU A 130 3.13 0.17 4.33
CA LEU A 130 3.08 -0.98 3.42
C LEU A 130 3.57 -2.28 4.09
N ALA A 131 4.60 -2.20 4.96
CA ALA A 131 5.12 -3.35 5.68
C ALA A 131 4.10 -3.96 6.67
N GLN A 132 3.08 -3.20 7.10
CA GLN A 132 2.04 -3.69 7.99
C GLN A 132 0.97 -4.54 7.26
N PHE A 133 0.93 -4.52 5.93
CA PHE A 133 -0.08 -5.22 5.13
C PHE A 133 -0.19 -6.70 5.49
N ALA A 134 0.95 -7.41 5.58
CA ALA A 134 0.99 -8.84 5.87
C ALA A 134 0.40 -9.19 7.26
N ALA A 135 0.52 -8.27 8.22
CA ALA A 135 -0.09 -8.44 9.54
C ALA A 135 -1.60 -8.18 9.50
N GLN A 136 -2.04 -7.16 8.75
CA GLN A 136 -3.44 -6.77 8.66
C GLN A 136 -4.28 -7.80 7.87
N ILE A 137 -3.73 -8.38 6.82
CA ILE A 137 -4.43 -9.36 5.97
C ILE A 137 -4.52 -10.77 6.59
N ARG A 138 -3.68 -11.07 7.59
CA ARG A 138 -3.56 -12.41 8.20
C ARG A 138 -4.91 -12.97 8.67
N SER A 139 -5.71 -12.14 9.32
CA SER A 139 -7.05 -12.57 9.80
C SER A 139 -7.99 -12.99 8.67
N LEU A 140 -7.90 -12.35 7.49
CA LEU A 140 -8.68 -12.72 6.31
C LEU A 140 -8.14 -14.00 5.67
N MET A 141 -6.82 -14.17 5.65
CA MET A 141 -6.18 -15.40 5.16
C MET A 141 -6.57 -16.61 6.00
N ASP A 142 -6.53 -16.49 7.33
CA ASP A 142 -6.90 -17.58 8.24
C ASP A 142 -8.38 -17.98 8.05
N LYS A 143 -9.28 -17.00 7.89
CA LYS A 143 -10.68 -17.28 7.55
C LYS A 143 -10.83 -17.99 6.22
N ALA A 144 -10.13 -17.54 5.17
CA ALA A 144 -10.20 -18.18 3.86
C ALA A 144 -9.73 -19.65 3.90
N VAL A 145 -8.72 -19.97 4.73
CA VAL A 145 -8.30 -21.35 4.99
C VAL A 145 -9.41 -22.15 5.66
N ILE A 146 -10.03 -21.62 6.72
CA ILE A 146 -11.10 -22.30 7.47
C ILE A 146 -12.33 -22.56 6.58
N GLU A 147 -12.68 -21.60 5.71
CA GLU A 147 -13.85 -21.68 4.83
C GLU A 147 -13.58 -22.42 3.50
N GLY A 148 -12.33 -22.79 3.24
CA GLY A 148 -11.91 -23.44 1.99
C GLY A 148 -11.95 -22.52 0.77
N ASP A 149 -11.87 -21.20 0.96
CA ASP A 149 -11.80 -20.21 -0.13
C ASP A 149 -10.37 -20.01 -0.61
N TYR A 150 -9.83 -21.02 -1.29
CA TYR A 150 -8.48 -21.00 -1.82
C TYR A 150 -8.25 -19.93 -2.90
N ASN A 151 -9.32 -19.50 -3.56
CA ASN A 151 -9.27 -18.46 -4.57
C ASN A 151 -8.96 -17.09 -3.94
N SER A 152 -9.69 -16.72 -2.89
CA SER A 152 -9.38 -15.50 -2.11
C SER A 152 -8.02 -15.62 -1.44
N LEU A 153 -7.68 -16.79 -0.87
CA LEU A 153 -6.37 -17.03 -0.27
C LEU A 153 -5.23 -16.76 -1.26
N HIS A 154 -5.34 -17.25 -2.50
CA HIS A 154 -4.32 -17.06 -3.52
C HIS A 154 -4.10 -15.58 -3.84
N VAL A 155 -5.19 -14.81 -4.02
CA VAL A 155 -5.11 -13.35 -4.24
C VAL A 155 -4.42 -12.66 -3.07
N MET A 156 -4.78 -13.01 -1.83
CA MET A 156 -4.16 -12.43 -0.63
C MET A 156 -2.65 -12.76 -0.53
N THR A 157 -2.26 -13.98 -0.89
CA THR A 157 -0.86 -14.40 -0.96
C THR A 157 -0.08 -13.62 -2.02
N ASP A 158 -0.62 -13.48 -3.23
CA ASP A 158 0.02 -12.71 -4.31
C ASP A 158 0.23 -11.24 -3.89
N CYS A 159 -0.80 -10.61 -3.31
CA CYS A 159 -0.69 -9.24 -2.80
C CYS A 159 0.36 -9.10 -1.71
N THR A 160 0.39 -10.05 -0.76
CA THR A 160 1.38 -10.06 0.31
C THR A 160 2.79 -10.17 -0.25
N TYR A 161 2.99 -11.03 -1.24
CA TYR A 161 4.29 -11.22 -1.88
C TYR A 161 4.73 -9.95 -2.62
N GLN A 162 3.87 -9.38 -3.46
CA GLN A 162 4.19 -8.19 -4.26
C GLN A 162 4.53 -6.98 -3.37
N ILE A 163 3.75 -6.72 -2.33
CA ILE A 163 4.01 -5.62 -1.39
C ILE A 163 5.31 -5.87 -0.63
N SER A 164 5.56 -7.11 -0.19
CA SER A 164 6.77 -7.47 0.56
C SER A 164 8.04 -7.30 -0.30
N GLN A 165 7.98 -7.63 -1.59
CA GLN A 165 9.09 -7.39 -2.53
C GLN A 165 9.42 -5.90 -2.67
N LEU A 166 8.40 -5.05 -2.82
CA LEU A 166 8.60 -3.61 -2.90
C LEU A 166 9.23 -3.06 -1.61
N VAL A 167 8.68 -3.45 -0.45
CA VAL A 167 9.20 -3.04 0.86
C VAL A 167 10.66 -3.45 1.02
N ALA A 168 11.01 -4.70 0.71
CA ALA A 168 12.38 -5.20 0.79
C ALA A 168 13.32 -4.41 -0.13
N LEU A 169 12.90 -4.14 -1.37
CA LEU A 169 13.70 -3.36 -2.32
C LEU A 169 13.99 -1.95 -1.78
N ILE A 170 12.99 -1.28 -1.21
CA ILE A 170 13.17 0.06 -0.64
C ILE A 170 14.11 0.00 0.57
N GLN A 171 13.93 -0.95 1.49
CA GLN A 171 14.74 -1.06 2.70
C GLN A 171 16.22 -1.38 2.41
N ILE A 172 16.51 -2.11 1.33
CA ILE A 172 17.88 -2.37 0.88
C ILE A 172 18.58 -1.07 0.42
N HIS A 173 17.83 -0.19 -0.25
CA HIS A 173 18.37 1.01 -0.88
C HIS A 173 18.30 2.26 0.01
N LEU A 174 17.32 2.30 0.91
CA LEU A 174 17.03 3.39 1.84
C LEU A 174 16.78 2.78 3.23
N PRO A 175 17.83 2.28 3.92
CA PRO A 175 17.66 1.76 5.26
C PRO A 175 17.11 2.87 6.15
N GLY A 176 15.97 2.59 6.80
CA GLY A 176 15.44 3.49 7.81
C GLY A 176 16.47 3.69 8.91
N GLU A 177 16.48 4.88 9.51
CA GLU A 177 17.29 5.11 10.71
C GLU A 177 16.88 4.05 11.76
N PRO A 178 17.82 3.28 12.35
CA PRO A 178 17.48 2.35 13.41
C PRO A 178 16.84 3.18 14.51
N ALA A 179 15.58 2.87 14.87
CA ALA A 179 14.92 3.47 16.02
C ALA A 179 15.92 3.41 17.17
N SER A 180 16.41 4.58 17.57
CA SER A 180 17.48 4.75 18.54
C SER A 180 17.19 3.84 19.74
N VAL A 181 18.01 2.79 19.88
CA VAL A 181 18.04 1.99 21.09
C VAL A 181 18.33 2.98 22.20
N SER A 182 17.31 3.25 23.02
CA SER A 182 17.42 4.13 24.17
C SER A 182 18.50 3.57 25.06
N THR A 183 19.71 4.14 24.95
CA THR A 183 20.82 3.82 25.83
C THR A 183 20.40 4.29 27.21
N CYS A 184 19.88 3.36 28.03
CA CYS A 184 19.77 3.53 29.47
C CYS A 184 21.15 3.94 29.99
N ALA A 185 21.34 5.22 30.24
CA ALA A 185 22.50 5.71 30.97
C ALA A 185 22.39 5.19 32.42
N PRO A 186 23.41 4.49 32.96
CA PRO A 186 23.45 4.24 34.39
C PRO A 186 23.71 5.56 35.12
N SER A 187 22.80 5.94 36.00
CA SER A 187 22.96 7.06 36.93
C SER A 187 24.21 6.83 37.78
N SER A 188 25.24 7.65 37.57
CA SER A 188 26.40 7.74 38.44
C SER A 188 26.00 8.45 39.74
N GLU A 189 25.58 7.67 40.72
CA GLU A 189 25.36 8.12 42.09
C GLU A 189 26.71 8.17 42.83
N TYR A 190 27.41 9.30 42.74
CA TYR A 190 28.50 9.64 43.64
C TYR A 190 28.12 10.91 44.40
N ALA A 191 27.43 10.73 45.53
CA ALA A 191 27.29 11.75 46.55
C ALA A 191 28.26 11.42 47.69
N SER A 192 29.33 12.19 47.76
CA SER A 192 30.30 12.22 48.85
C SER A 192 29.61 12.38 50.20
N GLN A 193 29.81 11.44 51.12
CA GLN A 193 29.63 11.68 52.56
C GLN A 193 30.96 12.13 53.15
N LYS A 194 30.91 13.31 53.77
CA LYS A 194 31.87 13.80 54.76
C LYS A 194 31.65 13.11 56.10
#